data_AF-A0A957KQS4-F1
#
_entry.id   AF-A0A957KQS4-F1
#
_cell.length_a   1.000
_cell.length_b   1.000
_cell.length_c   1.000
_cell.angle_alpha   90.00
_cell.angle_beta   90.00
_cell.angle_gamma   90.00
#
_symmetry.space_group_name_H-M   'P 1'
#
loop_
_entity.id
_entity.type
_entity.pdbx_description
1 polymer ?
#
loop_
_entity_poly.entity_id
_entity_poly.type
_entity_poly.pdbx_seq_one_letter_code
_entity_poly.pdbx_strand_id
1 'polypeptide(L)'
;MLSEEALLSPPATEEAPPSEDSHEEAAPPPQTGSAPPSKVESAPSSQDESGGSEPAPAKTVTRSVQRVEYADYLARTGDMLAAVAAATEPLRTYLEEQGVTAQFLAARQSAFDAALGSIETRQAALAAFAAAVEDQERAESLARTSYSAFRQIANRTLPNDPPRLALRLQERVPGGLKEFVASARQVLAAAKAEPYATQLAQVAMGPDQMDGALAELDAVELLHNRRLAAATEAKTATVARDEAIRTLRVAMHPLTVAVETVLRRYPTLVRPVGL
;
A
#
# COMPACT_ATOMS: atom_id res chain seq x y z
N MET A 1 17.75 -51.76 -44.78
CA MET A 1 17.67 -51.58 -46.25
C MET A 1 16.53 -50.61 -46.49
N LEU A 2 16.89 -49.34 -46.66
CA LEU A 2 16.87 -48.55 -47.93
C LEU A 2 15.48 -47.95 -48.14
N SER A 3 15.29 -46.65 -47.86
CA SER A 3 15.40 -45.50 -48.82
C SER A 3 13.97 -45.08 -49.23
N GLU A 4 13.53 -43.84 -49.45
CA GLU A 4 14.08 -42.54 -49.88
C GLU A 4 13.06 -41.46 -49.39
N GLU A 5 13.48 -40.33 -48.82
CA GLU A 5 13.68 -39.02 -49.48
C GLU A 5 12.48 -38.44 -50.27
N ALA A 6 11.99 -37.29 -49.81
CA ALA A 6 11.47 -36.23 -50.68
C ALA A 6 11.62 -34.87 -49.97
N LEU A 7 12.65 -34.14 -50.41
CA LEU A 7 12.90 -32.71 -50.22
C LEU A 7 11.79 -31.86 -50.86
N LEU A 8 11.46 -30.70 -50.26
CA LEU A 8 11.13 -29.48 -51.01
C LEU A 8 11.23 -28.22 -50.11
N SER A 9 12.29 -27.44 -50.32
CA SER A 9 12.32 -25.96 -50.23
C SER A 9 12.20 -25.43 -51.67
N PRO A 10 11.83 -24.15 -51.99
CA PRO A 10 12.43 -22.88 -51.50
C PRO A 10 11.43 -21.66 -51.54
N PRO A 11 11.81 -20.37 -51.75
CA PRO A 11 12.64 -19.45 -50.93
C PRO A 11 12.04 -18.00 -50.71
N ALA A 12 12.77 -17.22 -49.88
CA ALA A 12 13.12 -15.78 -50.00
C ALA A 12 12.20 -14.62 -49.53
N THR A 13 12.91 -13.62 -48.97
CA THR A 13 12.70 -12.14 -49.01
C THR A 13 11.92 -11.46 -47.87
N GLU A 14 12.70 -10.90 -46.92
CA GLU A 14 12.80 -9.46 -46.60
C GLU A 14 11.56 -8.57 -46.77
N GLU A 15 11.00 -8.07 -45.66
CA GLU A 15 10.60 -6.67 -45.53
C GLU A 15 10.33 -6.29 -44.07
N ALA A 16 11.09 -5.31 -43.59
CA ALA A 16 10.83 -4.58 -42.35
C ALA A 16 9.74 -3.51 -42.59
N PRO A 17 8.87 -3.21 -41.62
CA PRO A 17 8.14 -1.94 -41.63
C PRO A 17 8.91 -0.83 -40.90
N PRO A 18 8.63 0.44 -41.25
CA PRO A 18 9.58 1.55 -41.18
C PRO A 18 9.61 2.28 -39.83
N SER A 19 10.76 2.90 -39.60
CA SER A 19 10.95 4.03 -38.69
C SER A 19 10.15 5.23 -39.20
N GLU A 20 9.20 5.73 -38.40
CA GLU A 20 8.58 7.04 -38.62
C GLU A 20 9.28 8.12 -37.79
N ASP A 21 9.44 9.25 -38.47
CA ASP A 21 10.09 10.48 -38.10
C ASP A 21 9.55 11.16 -36.83
N SER A 22 10.49 11.64 -36.04
CA SER A 22 10.68 13.08 -35.76
C SER A 22 9.43 13.97 -35.84
N HIS A 23 8.77 14.19 -34.69
CA HIS A 23 8.16 15.48 -34.40
C HIS A 23 8.62 16.00 -33.04
N GLU A 24 9.54 16.95 -33.16
CA GLU A 24 9.95 17.95 -32.19
C GLU A 24 8.75 18.88 -31.92
N GLU A 25 8.21 18.85 -30.70
CA GLU A 25 7.27 19.89 -30.23
C GLU A 25 7.66 20.40 -28.84
N ALA A 26 8.33 21.55 -28.92
CA ALA A 26 8.52 22.64 -27.98
C ALA A 26 7.95 22.52 -26.54
N ALA A 27 8.87 22.68 -25.59
CA ALA A 27 8.62 23.05 -24.21
C ALA A 27 7.95 24.44 -24.08
N PRO A 28 7.05 24.65 -23.10
CA PRO A 28 6.65 25.99 -22.69
C PRO A 28 7.67 26.59 -21.69
N PRO A 29 7.87 27.93 -21.70
CA PRO A 29 8.97 28.60 -21.03
C PRO A 29 8.76 28.79 -19.51
N PRO A 30 9.85 28.89 -18.70
CA PRO A 30 9.78 29.34 -17.32
C PRO A 30 9.66 30.87 -17.26
N GLN A 31 8.56 31.37 -16.67
CA GLN A 31 8.48 32.77 -16.29
C GLN A 31 9.15 33.00 -14.93
N THR A 32 10.16 33.86 -14.98
CA THR A 32 10.81 34.55 -13.88
C THR A 32 9.83 35.41 -13.10
N GLY A 33 9.84 35.27 -11.77
CA GLY A 33 9.16 36.18 -10.85
C GLY A 33 10.04 36.43 -9.64
N SER A 34 10.79 37.53 -9.70
CA SER A 34 11.67 38.06 -8.65
C SER A 34 10.97 38.24 -7.30
N ALA A 35 11.68 37.89 -6.22
CA ALA A 35 11.52 38.52 -4.90
C ALA A 35 11.87 40.02 -4.99
N PRO A 36 11.40 40.86 -4.05
CA PRO A 36 12.37 41.47 -3.12
C PRO A 36 11.74 41.69 -1.69
N PRO A 37 12.35 42.44 -0.76
CA PRO A 37 12.91 41.85 0.47
C PRO A 37 12.23 42.41 1.74
N SER A 38 12.47 41.81 2.90
CA SER A 38 12.32 42.54 4.16
C SER A 38 13.39 42.13 5.15
N LYS A 39 14.31 43.08 5.33
CA LYS A 39 15.30 43.17 6.39
C LYS A 39 14.57 43.61 7.65
N VAL A 40 14.63 42.83 8.74
CA VAL A 40 14.54 43.38 10.09
C VAL A 40 15.63 42.74 10.93
N GLU A 41 16.55 43.60 11.30
CA GLU A 41 17.62 43.42 12.26
C GLU A 41 17.08 43.84 13.64
N SER A 42 17.25 42.98 14.66
CA SER A 42 17.63 43.33 16.04
C SER A 42 17.14 42.27 17.04
N ALA A 43 18.10 41.63 17.71
CA ALA A 43 17.92 40.96 19.01
C ALA A 43 17.92 42.04 20.14
N PRO A 44 17.53 41.77 21.41
CA PRO A 44 18.21 40.77 22.25
C PRO A 44 17.34 39.97 23.24
N SER A 45 17.90 38.81 23.61
CA SER A 45 17.92 38.13 24.92
C SER A 45 16.76 38.31 25.92
N SER A 46 16.15 37.18 26.31
CA SER A 46 15.83 36.86 27.71
C SER A 46 15.71 35.34 27.85
N GLN A 47 16.63 34.76 28.62
CA GLN A 47 16.43 33.48 29.30
C GLN A 47 15.39 33.70 30.39
N ASP A 48 14.35 32.87 30.43
CA ASP A 48 13.82 32.39 31.70
C ASP A 48 13.18 31.02 31.51
N GLU A 49 13.41 30.17 32.50
CA GLU A 49 13.06 28.76 32.53
C GLU A 49 11.55 28.56 32.70
N SER A 50 10.97 27.63 31.94
CA SER A 50 9.88 26.76 32.42
C SER A 50 9.54 25.78 31.29
N GLY A 51 10.34 24.72 31.17
CA GLY A 51 10.06 23.58 30.29
C GLY A 51 8.91 22.73 30.84
N GLY A 52 7.71 23.28 30.87
CA GLY A 52 6.48 22.49 30.95
C GLY A 52 6.28 21.83 29.60
N SER A 53 6.49 20.52 29.53
CA SER A 53 6.16 19.72 28.34
C SER A 53 4.65 19.81 28.08
N GLU A 54 4.27 20.80 27.27
CA GLU A 54 2.94 20.90 26.68
C GLU A 54 2.70 19.61 25.88
N PRO A 55 1.63 18.84 26.17
CA PRO A 55 1.36 17.61 25.44
C PRO A 55 1.16 17.98 23.97
N ALA A 56 2.00 17.40 23.10
CA ALA A 56 1.90 17.57 21.66
C ALA A 56 0.42 17.43 21.25
N PRO A 57 -0.11 18.35 20.42
CA PRO A 57 -1.52 18.32 20.06
C PRO A 57 -1.82 16.95 19.47
N ALA A 58 -2.75 16.24 20.11
CA ALA A 58 -3.24 14.96 19.64
C ALA A 58 -3.61 15.14 18.17
N LYS A 59 -2.95 14.41 17.27
CA LYS A 59 -3.25 14.45 15.84
C LYS A 59 -4.75 14.24 15.70
N THR A 60 -5.47 15.28 15.29
CA THR A 60 -6.90 15.19 15.05
C THR A 60 -7.09 14.14 13.96
N VAL A 61 -7.54 12.95 14.35
CA VAL A 61 -7.81 11.88 13.40
C VAL A 61 -9.06 12.30 12.63
N THR A 62 -8.88 13.00 11.52
CA THR A 62 -9.97 13.33 10.60
C THR A 62 -10.47 12.01 10.02
N ARG A 63 -11.55 11.47 10.58
CA ARG A 63 -12.20 10.28 10.03
C ARG A 63 -12.61 10.60 8.60
N SER A 64 -12.25 9.74 7.64
CA SER A 64 -12.68 9.94 6.26
C SER A 64 -14.21 9.92 6.19
N VAL A 65 -14.81 10.89 5.48
CA VAL A 65 -16.26 11.07 5.35
C VAL A 65 -16.95 9.78 4.88
N GLN A 66 -16.35 9.06 3.94
CA GLN A 66 -16.82 7.76 3.45
C GLN A 66 -16.96 6.68 4.54
N ARG A 67 -16.10 6.71 5.59
CA ARG A 67 -16.18 5.73 6.68
C ARG A 67 -17.41 5.95 7.54
N VAL A 68 -17.81 7.21 7.73
CA VAL A 68 -19.00 7.58 8.49
C VAL A 68 -20.25 7.17 7.70
N GLU A 69 -20.32 7.49 6.41
CA GLU A 69 -21.45 7.14 5.56
C GLU A 69 -21.72 5.64 5.49
N TYR A 70 -20.66 4.81 5.37
CA TYR A 70 -20.82 3.36 5.35
C TYR A 70 -21.25 2.80 6.70
N ALA A 71 -20.73 3.33 7.82
CA ALA A 71 -21.16 2.93 9.15
C ALA A 71 -22.63 3.27 9.38
N ASP A 72 -23.06 4.48 9.04
CA ASP A 72 -24.45 4.93 9.19
C ASP A 72 -25.40 4.15 8.28
N TYR A 73 -24.95 3.80 7.07
CA TYR A 73 -25.73 2.98 6.15
C TYR A 73 -25.90 1.54 6.67
N LEU A 74 -24.82 0.93 7.17
CA LEU A 74 -24.87 -0.43 7.73
C LEU A 74 -25.71 -0.48 9.01
N ALA A 75 -25.57 0.50 9.91
CA ALA A 75 -26.40 0.57 11.11
C ALA A 75 -27.90 0.61 10.77
N ARG A 76 -28.31 1.54 9.90
CA ARG A 76 -29.70 1.65 9.45
C ARG A 76 -30.21 0.39 8.74
N THR A 77 -29.35 -0.25 7.95
CA THR A 77 -29.70 -1.49 7.25
C THR A 77 -29.93 -2.64 8.23
N GLY A 78 -29.06 -2.77 9.23
CA GLY A 78 -29.20 -3.75 10.30
C GLY A 78 -30.49 -3.54 11.11
N ASP A 79 -30.76 -2.29 11.49
CA ASP A 79 -31.99 -1.92 12.21
C ASP A 79 -33.24 -2.27 11.39
N MET A 80 -33.25 -1.92 10.09
CA MET A 80 -34.36 -2.24 9.19
C MET A 80 -34.60 -3.75 9.06
N LEU A 81 -33.55 -4.55 8.87
CA LEU A 81 -33.66 -6.01 8.76
C LEU A 81 -34.19 -6.61 10.07
N ALA A 82 -33.67 -6.18 11.22
CA ALA A 82 -34.15 -6.62 12.52
C ALA A 82 -35.62 -6.24 12.74
N ALA A 83 -36.01 -5.01 12.39
CA ALA A 83 -37.36 -4.51 12.59
C ALA A 83 -38.39 -5.22 11.70
N VAL A 84 -38.05 -5.50 10.45
CA VAL A 84 -38.91 -6.27 9.54
C VAL A 84 -39.02 -7.72 9.98
N ALA A 85 -37.91 -8.34 10.42
CA ALA A 85 -37.93 -9.71 10.92
C ALA A 85 -38.75 -9.86 12.21
N ALA A 86 -38.79 -8.81 13.05
CA ALA A 86 -39.57 -8.75 14.28
C ALA A 86 -41.00 -8.20 14.10
N ALA A 87 -41.43 -7.92 12.86
CA ALA A 87 -42.75 -7.37 12.61
C ALA A 87 -43.86 -8.30 13.09
N THR A 88 -44.80 -7.77 13.88
CA THR A 88 -45.99 -8.50 14.36
C THR A 88 -47.17 -8.32 13.41
N GLU A 89 -48.25 -9.07 13.64
CA GLU A 89 -49.50 -8.85 12.90
C GLU A 89 -50.12 -7.48 13.19
N PRO A 90 -50.83 -6.87 12.22
CA PRO A 90 -51.10 -7.36 10.86
C PRO A 90 -50.01 -7.02 9.84
N LEU A 91 -48.97 -6.27 10.24
CA LEU A 91 -47.91 -5.80 9.34
C LEU A 91 -47.17 -6.95 8.65
N ARG A 92 -46.88 -8.03 9.38
CA ARG A 92 -46.22 -9.22 8.83
C ARG A 92 -47.00 -9.82 7.67
N THR A 93 -48.32 -10.04 7.83
CA THR A 93 -49.17 -10.54 6.74
C THR A 93 -49.09 -9.66 5.50
N TYR A 94 -49.17 -8.34 5.66
CA TYR A 94 -49.11 -7.42 4.51
C TYR A 94 -47.73 -7.38 3.83
N LEU A 95 -46.65 -7.57 4.58
CA LEU A 95 -45.30 -7.67 4.02
C LEU A 95 -45.12 -8.99 3.25
N GLU A 96 -45.65 -10.10 3.76
CA GLU A 96 -45.66 -11.39 3.06
C GLU A 96 -46.46 -11.32 1.75
N GLU A 97 -47.60 -10.61 1.73
CA GLU A 97 -48.37 -10.32 0.51
C GLU A 97 -47.57 -9.51 -0.53
N GLN A 98 -46.60 -8.69 -0.10
CA GLN A 98 -45.67 -7.99 -0.99
C GLN A 98 -44.43 -8.83 -1.36
N GLY A 99 -44.40 -10.12 -0.99
CA GLY A 99 -43.30 -11.03 -1.29
C GLY A 99 -42.11 -10.94 -0.33
N VAL A 100 -42.24 -10.22 0.80
CA VAL A 100 -41.22 -10.18 1.86
C VAL A 100 -41.35 -11.46 2.72
N THR A 101 -40.83 -12.56 2.19
CA THR A 101 -40.81 -13.85 2.85
C THR A 101 -39.57 -14.04 3.73
N ALA A 102 -39.55 -15.07 4.57
CA ALA A 102 -38.36 -15.44 5.34
C ALA A 102 -37.13 -15.69 4.45
N GLN A 103 -37.31 -16.37 3.31
CA GLN A 103 -36.23 -16.60 2.34
C GLN A 103 -35.73 -15.29 1.71
N PHE A 104 -36.65 -14.37 1.41
CA PHE A 104 -36.31 -13.05 0.91
C PHE A 104 -35.43 -12.29 1.91
N LEU A 105 -35.80 -12.28 3.20
CA LEU A 105 -35.03 -11.64 4.27
C LEU A 105 -33.67 -12.30 4.49
N ALA A 106 -33.60 -13.64 4.49
CA ALA A 106 -32.35 -14.38 4.65
C ALA A 106 -31.32 -14.03 3.57
N ALA A 107 -31.75 -13.84 2.31
CA ALA A 107 -30.87 -13.40 1.24
C ALA A 107 -30.30 -11.98 1.47
N ARG A 108 -31.07 -11.07 2.08
CA ARG A 108 -30.59 -9.72 2.42
C ARG A 108 -29.67 -9.75 3.62
N GLN A 109 -29.98 -10.58 4.62
CA GLN A 109 -29.10 -10.80 5.76
C GLN A 109 -27.72 -11.30 5.30
N SER A 110 -27.69 -12.27 4.37
CA SER A 110 -26.44 -12.75 3.77
C SER A 110 -25.64 -11.63 3.09
N ALA A 111 -26.30 -10.75 2.33
CA ALA A 111 -25.64 -9.58 1.73
C ALA A 111 -25.15 -8.57 2.78
N PHE A 112 -25.89 -8.40 3.88
CA PHE A 112 -25.52 -7.53 4.99
C PHE A 112 -24.29 -8.05 5.73
N ASP A 113 -24.26 -9.35 6.06
CA ASP A 113 -23.13 -10.01 6.71
C ASP A 113 -21.88 -9.97 5.82
N ALA A 114 -22.04 -10.18 4.50
CA ALA A 114 -20.95 -10.02 3.54
C ALA A 114 -20.39 -8.59 3.51
N ALA A 115 -21.26 -7.58 3.59
CA ALA A 115 -20.85 -6.19 3.65
C ALA A 115 -20.08 -5.88 4.95
N LEU A 116 -20.54 -6.38 6.10
CA LEU A 116 -19.82 -6.26 7.38
C LEU A 116 -18.44 -6.94 7.30
N GLY A 117 -18.38 -8.19 6.86
CA GLY A 117 -17.11 -8.91 6.72
C GLY A 117 -16.12 -8.23 5.77
N SER A 118 -16.61 -7.56 4.72
CA SER A 118 -15.75 -6.80 3.80
C SER A 118 -15.09 -5.58 4.46
N ILE A 119 -15.76 -4.95 5.43
CA ILE A 119 -15.22 -3.83 6.20
C ILE A 119 -14.08 -4.30 7.09
N GLU A 120 -14.27 -5.43 7.78
CA GLU A 120 -13.26 -6.06 8.64
C GLU A 120 -12.04 -6.51 7.83
N THR A 121 -12.28 -7.19 6.71
CA THR A 121 -11.22 -7.63 5.79
C THR A 121 -10.37 -6.45 5.31
N ARG A 122 -11.01 -5.33 4.95
CA ARG A 122 -10.29 -4.11 4.56
C ARG A 122 -9.49 -3.52 5.71
N GLN A 123 -10.03 -3.51 6.93
CA GLN A 123 -9.30 -2.99 8.10
C GLN A 123 -8.05 -3.84 8.38
N ALA A 124 -8.18 -5.17 8.33
CA ALA A 124 -7.05 -6.09 8.47
C ALA A 124 -5.99 -5.87 7.38
N ALA A 125 -6.39 -5.76 6.12
CA ALA A 125 -5.46 -5.53 5.00
C ALA A 125 -4.73 -4.18 5.11
N LEU A 126 -5.41 -3.12 5.55
CA LEU A 126 -4.76 -1.82 5.80
C LEU A 126 -3.78 -1.87 6.97
N ALA A 127 -4.12 -2.58 8.04
CA ALA A 127 -3.22 -2.77 9.18
C ALA A 127 -1.97 -3.58 8.76
N ALA A 128 -2.15 -4.65 7.99
CA ALA A 128 -1.05 -5.43 7.43
C ALA A 128 -0.14 -4.59 6.51
N PHE A 129 -0.74 -3.74 5.67
CA PHE A 129 0.02 -2.82 4.82
C PHE A 129 0.83 -1.82 5.65
N ALA A 130 0.24 -1.20 6.68
CA ALA A 130 0.95 -0.27 7.56
C ALA A 130 2.13 -0.96 8.27
N ALA A 131 1.92 -2.15 8.84
CA ALA A 131 2.98 -2.92 9.47
C ALA A 131 4.11 -3.28 8.48
N ALA A 132 3.77 -3.66 7.24
CA ALA A 132 4.76 -3.97 6.21
C ALA A 132 5.58 -2.75 5.77
N VAL A 133 5.01 -1.54 5.82
CA VAL A 133 5.76 -0.29 5.59
C VAL A 133 6.78 -0.09 6.70
N GLU A 134 6.34 -0.16 7.96
CA GLU A 134 7.22 0.03 9.13
C GLU A 134 8.36 -0.99 9.17
N ASP A 135 8.07 -2.26 8.89
CA ASP A 135 9.10 -3.30 8.86
C ASP A 135 10.11 -3.08 7.73
N GLN A 136 9.65 -2.66 6.54
CA GLN A 136 10.55 -2.34 5.43
C GLN A 136 11.41 -1.11 5.73
N GLU A 137 10.86 -0.05 6.33
CA GLU A 137 11.63 1.13 6.73
C GLU A 137 12.69 0.79 7.79
N ARG A 138 12.33 -0.05 8.78
CA ARG A 138 13.26 -0.52 9.81
C ARG A 138 14.40 -1.33 9.19
N ALA A 139 14.08 -2.26 8.29
CA ALA A 139 15.09 -3.07 7.60
C ALA A 139 15.99 -2.21 6.70
N GLU A 140 15.42 -1.25 5.97
CA GLU A 140 16.19 -0.33 5.14
C GLU A 140 17.15 0.51 5.97
N SER A 141 16.69 1.06 7.10
CA SER A 141 17.53 1.82 8.02
C SER A 141 18.68 0.97 8.57
N LEU A 142 18.41 -0.28 8.96
CA LEU A 142 19.42 -1.20 9.45
C LEU A 142 20.46 -1.50 8.36
N ALA A 143 20.03 -1.92 7.17
CA ALA A 143 20.92 -2.24 6.06
C ALA A 143 21.76 -1.03 5.62
N ARG A 144 21.19 0.18 5.58
CA ARG A 144 21.94 1.41 5.31
C ARG A 144 22.97 1.70 6.39
N THR A 145 22.62 1.48 7.65
CA THR A 145 23.54 1.67 8.79
C THR A 145 24.72 0.70 8.69
N SER A 146 24.45 -0.60 8.53
CA SER A 146 25.48 -1.63 8.39
C SER A 146 26.37 -1.41 7.17
N TYR A 147 25.79 -1.06 6.03
CA TYR A 147 26.56 -0.73 4.83
C TYR A 147 27.41 0.53 5.02
N SER A 148 26.91 1.55 5.72
CA SER A 148 27.69 2.75 6.04
C SER A 148 28.87 2.43 6.96
N ALA A 149 28.66 1.57 7.97
CA ALA A 149 29.71 1.12 8.88
C ALA A 149 30.79 0.33 8.12
N PHE A 150 30.36 -0.57 7.22
CA PHE A 150 31.26 -1.23 6.28
C PHE A 150 32.09 -0.23 5.48
N ARG A 151 31.47 0.76 4.84
CA ARG A 151 32.20 1.75 4.04
C ARG A 151 33.18 2.58 4.86
N GLN A 152 32.83 2.92 6.11
CA GLN A 152 33.73 3.66 7.00
C GLN A 152 34.97 2.82 7.36
N ILE A 153 34.76 1.56 7.76
CA ILE A 153 35.85 0.64 8.12
C ILE A 153 36.72 0.36 6.89
N ALA A 154 36.11 0.08 5.74
CA ALA A 154 36.83 -0.20 4.51
C ALA A 154 37.64 1.01 4.01
N ASN A 155 37.08 2.22 4.04
CA ASN A 155 37.82 3.44 3.67
C ASN A 155 39.01 3.70 4.60
N ARG A 156 38.88 3.41 5.90
CA ARG A 156 39.98 3.56 6.86
C ARG A 156 41.08 2.51 6.67
N THR A 157 40.70 1.28 6.35
CA THR A 157 41.60 0.11 6.32
C THR A 157 42.33 -0.03 4.99
N LEU A 158 41.72 0.43 3.90
CA LEU A 158 42.30 0.42 2.57
C LEU A 158 42.86 1.82 2.27
N PRO A 159 44.15 2.10 2.54
CA PRO A 159 44.69 3.45 2.47
C PRO A 159 44.89 3.98 1.04
N ASN A 160 45.06 3.07 0.07
CA ASN A 160 45.38 3.42 -1.31
C ASN A 160 44.13 3.56 -2.19
N ASP A 161 44.20 4.39 -3.23
CA ASP A 161 43.08 4.62 -4.15
C ASP A 161 42.66 3.40 -4.98
N PRO A 162 43.55 2.52 -5.49
CA PRO A 162 43.11 1.41 -6.33
C PRO A 162 42.13 0.44 -5.62
N PRO A 163 42.37 0.00 -4.36
CA PRO A 163 41.38 -0.74 -3.59
C PRO A 163 40.05 0.01 -3.35
N ARG A 164 40.12 1.32 -3.07
CA ARG A 164 38.93 2.14 -2.80
C ARG A 164 38.07 2.31 -4.06
N LEU A 165 38.70 2.47 -5.22
CA LEU A 165 38.04 2.51 -6.52
C LEU A 165 37.44 1.14 -6.88
N ALA A 166 38.19 0.06 -6.69
CA ALA A 166 37.71 -1.30 -6.98
C ALA A 166 36.45 -1.67 -6.16
N LEU A 167 36.37 -1.23 -4.91
CA LEU A 167 35.22 -1.42 -4.03
C LEU A 167 34.21 -0.26 -4.08
N ARG A 168 34.40 0.72 -4.98
CA ARG A 168 33.50 1.88 -5.16
C ARG A 168 33.24 2.65 -3.85
N LEU A 169 34.20 2.67 -2.94
CA LEU A 169 34.06 3.24 -1.59
C LEU A 169 33.99 4.77 -1.57
N GLN A 170 34.34 5.42 -2.68
CA GLN A 170 34.27 6.87 -2.88
C GLN A 170 33.03 7.30 -3.68
N GLU A 171 32.31 6.35 -4.30
CA GLU A 171 31.11 6.67 -5.08
C GLU A 171 29.93 7.03 -4.17
N ARG A 172 29.04 7.89 -4.63
CA ARG A 172 27.84 8.26 -3.88
C ARG A 172 26.93 7.04 -3.71
N VAL A 173 26.49 6.78 -2.47
CA VAL A 173 25.48 5.74 -2.20
C VAL A 173 24.17 6.11 -2.92
N PRO A 174 23.57 5.22 -3.72
CA PRO A 174 22.29 5.48 -4.34
C PRO A 174 21.19 5.77 -3.31
N GLY A 175 20.32 6.74 -3.63
CA GLY A 175 19.17 7.08 -2.79
C GLY A 175 18.02 6.09 -2.95
N GLY A 176 17.78 5.61 -4.16
CA GLY A 176 16.73 4.62 -4.46
C GLY A 176 17.03 3.25 -3.87
N LEU A 177 16.00 2.56 -3.37
CA LEU A 177 16.14 1.29 -2.65
C LEU A 177 16.75 0.18 -3.52
N LYS A 178 16.27 0.04 -4.76
CA LYS A 178 16.71 -1.03 -5.67
C LYS A 178 18.17 -0.83 -6.08
N GLU A 179 18.52 0.40 -6.45
CA GLU A 179 19.89 0.75 -6.82
C GLU A 179 20.83 0.62 -5.63
N PHE A 180 20.37 1.01 -4.43
CA PHE A 180 21.12 0.84 -3.19
C PHE A 180 21.41 -0.63 -2.91
N VAL A 181 20.40 -1.50 -2.92
CA VAL A 181 20.58 -2.93 -2.63
C VAL A 181 21.49 -3.59 -3.66
N ALA A 182 21.27 -3.35 -4.95
CA ALA A 182 22.10 -3.92 -6.01
C ALA A 182 23.57 -3.47 -5.91
N SER A 183 23.80 -2.17 -5.70
CA SER A 183 25.15 -1.60 -5.53
C SER A 183 25.84 -2.14 -4.27
N ALA A 184 25.13 -2.17 -3.14
CA ALA A 184 25.67 -2.64 -1.87
C ALA A 184 26.05 -4.13 -1.93
N ARG A 185 25.21 -4.97 -2.54
CA ARG A 185 25.53 -6.39 -2.76
C ARG A 185 26.78 -6.59 -3.60
N GLN A 186 26.91 -5.85 -4.71
CA GLN A 186 28.11 -5.94 -5.56
C GLN A 186 29.37 -5.58 -4.78
N VAL A 187 29.33 -4.50 -4.01
CA VAL A 187 30.47 -4.04 -3.21
C VAL A 187 30.82 -5.03 -2.10
N LEU A 188 29.84 -5.53 -1.35
CA LEU A 188 30.07 -6.52 -0.29
C LEU A 188 30.59 -7.85 -0.86
N ALA A 189 30.04 -8.32 -1.98
CA ALA A 189 30.53 -9.52 -2.66
C ALA A 189 31.98 -9.35 -3.14
N ALA A 190 32.34 -8.19 -3.70
CA ALA A 190 33.71 -7.88 -4.09
C ALA A 190 34.64 -7.80 -2.87
N ALA A 191 34.17 -7.24 -1.75
CA ALA A 191 34.93 -7.15 -0.51
C ALA A 191 35.23 -8.53 0.13
N LYS A 192 34.37 -9.53 -0.13
CA LYS A 192 34.60 -10.93 0.25
C LYS A 192 35.62 -11.66 -0.62
N ALA A 193 36.05 -11.07 -1.73
CA ALA A 193 37.08 -11.64 -2.59
C ALA A 193 38.49 -11.17 -2.16
N GLU A 194 39.51 -11.98 -2.45
CA GLU A 194 40.90 -11.59 -2.24
C GLU A 194 41.33 -10.49 -3.23
N PRO A 195 42.20 -9.55 -2.84
CA PRO A 195 42.95 -9.49 -1.58
C PRO A 195 42.21 -8.79 -0.41
N TYR A 196 40.97 -8.34 -0.62
CA TYR A 196 40.26 -7.48 0.32
C TYR A 196 39.74 -8.22 1.54
N ALA A 197 39.29 -9.47 1.37
CA ALA A 197 38.77 -10.30 2.44
C ALA A 197 39.76 -10.42 3.60
N THR A 198 41.03 -10.78 3.30
CA THR A 198 42.08 -10.89 4.31
C THR A 198 42.38 -9.54 5.01
N GLN A 199 42.39 -8.43 4.27
CA GLN A 199 42.68 -7.10 4.83
C GLN A 199 41.55 -6.59 5.73
N LEU A 200 40.29 -6.81 5.34
CA LEU A 200 39.11 -6.40 6.11
C LEU A 200 38.89 -7.28 7.35
N ALA A 201 39.25 -8.57 7.28
CA ALA A 201 39.19 -9.46 8.43
C ALA A 201 40.10 -9.00 9.58
N GLN A 202 41.25 -8.37 9.28
CA GLN A 202 42.18 -7.85 10.31
C GLN A 202 41.59 -6.74 11.18
N VAL A 203 40.51 -6.09 10.73
CA VAL A 203 39.84 -4.97 11.41
C VAL A 203 38.41 -5.32 11.84
N ALA A 204 38.16 -6.60 12.13
CA ALA A 204 36.86 -7.13 12.56
C ALA A 204 35.71 -6.96 11.54
N MET A 205 36.02 -6.69 10.27
CA MET A 205 35.07 -6.83 9.15
C MET A 205 35.33 -8.17 8.46
N GLY A 206 35.07 -9.25 9.19
CA GLY A 206 35.24 -10.62 8.72
C GLY A 206 34.09 -11.08 7.81
N PRO A 207 34.17 -12.33 7.30
CA PRO A 207 33.14 -12.91 6.44
C PRO A 207 31.75 -12.90 7.10
N ASP A 208 31.65 -13.22 8.40
CA ASP A 208 30.37 -13.28 9.13
C ASP A 208 29.66 -11.91 9.17
N GLN A 209 30.42 -10.81 9.29
CA GLN A 209 29.89 -9.45 9.36
C GLN A 209 29.42 -8.99 7.97
N MET A 210 30.18 -9.35 6.93
CA MET A 210 29.75 -9.10 5.55
C MET A 210 28.51 -9.93 5.19
N ASP A 211 28.44 -11.18 5.67
CA ASP A 211 27.28 -12.06 5.49
C ASP A 211 26.06 -11.56 6.25
N GLY A 212 26.24 -11.02 7.46
CA GLY A 212 25.19 -10.31 8.19
C GLY A 212 24.65 -9.11 7.40
N ALA A 213 25.53 -8.27 6.86
CA ALA A 213 25.13 -7.11 6.04
C ALA A 213 24.44 -7.53 4.73
N LEU A 214 24.88 -8.62 4.09
CA LEU A 214 24.21 -9.18 2.90
C LEU A 214 22.82 -9.73 3.26
N ALA A 215 22.69 -10.44 4.39
CA ALA A 215 21.40 -10.94 4.87
C ALA A 215 20.42 -9.80 5.20
N GLU A 216 20.91 -8.67 5.72
CA GLU A 216 20.09 -7.47 5.92
C GLU A 216 19.59 -6.89 4.60
N LEU A 217 20.42 -6.86 3.55
CA LEU A 217 20.00 -6.44 2.20
C LEU A 217 18.95 -7.40 1.60
N ASP A 218 19.11 -8.70 1.82
CA ASP A 218 18.13 -9.71 1.42
C ASP A 218 16.80 -9.54 2.17
N ALA A 219 16.85 -9.22 3.46
CA ALA A 219 15.68 -8.92 4.26
C ALA A 219 14.94 -7.66 3.76
N VAL A 220 15.67 -6.63 3.34
CA VAL A 220 15.09 -5.42 2.74
C VAL A 220 14.28 -5.75 1.49
N GLU A 221 14.82 -6.54 0.56
CA GLU A 221 14.08 -6.93 -0.65
C GLU A 221 12.86 -7.79 -0.34
N LEU A 222 13.00 -8.76 0.58
CA LEU A 222 11.89 -9.58 1.02
C LEU A 222 10.75 -8.72 1.60
N LEU A 223 11.08 -7.78 2.48
CA LEU A 223 10.10 -6.89 3.13
C LEU A 223 9.51 -5.88 2.15
N HIS A 224 10.29 -5.40 1.18
CA HIS A 224 9.77 -4.58 0.08
C HIS A 224 8.71 -5.33 -0.73
N ASN A 225 8.97 -6.59 -1.08
CA ASN A 225 8.00 -7.43 -1.80
C ASN A 225 6.76 -7.71 -0.96
N ARG A 226 6.91 -7.96 0.36
CA ARG A 226 5.77 -8.10 1.28
C ARG A 226 4.92 -6.82 1.35
N ARG A 227 5.56 -5.65 1.40
CA ARG A 227 4.85 -4.36 1.34
C ARG A 227 4.06 -4.21 0.04
N LEU A 228 4.63 -4.55 -1.11
CA LEU A 228 3.94 -4.48 -2.40
C LEU A 228 2.73 -5.44 -2.46
N ALA A 229 2.89 -6.65 -1.92
CA ALA A 229 1.79 -7.61 -1.82
C ALA A 229 0.67 -7.07 -0.90
N ALA A 230 1.02 -6.58 0.30
CA ALA A 230 0.07 -6.01 1.24
C ALA A 230 -0.63 -4.75 0.69
N ALA A 231 0.07 -3.91 -0.08
CA ALA A 231 -0.52 -2.77 -0.76
C ALA A 231 -1.58 -3.20 -1.79
N THR A 232 -1.27 -4.26 -2.54
CA THR A 232 -2.19 -4.83 -3.53
C THR A 232 -3.41 -5.43 -2.85
N GLU A 233 -3.22 -6.16 -1.76
CA GLU A 233 -4.30 -6.73 -0.94
C GLU A 233 -5.21 -5.64 -0.35
N ALA A 234 -4.64 -4.58 0.21
CA ALA A 234 -5.39 -3.44 0.73
C ALA A 234 -6.23 -2.74 -0.36
N LYS A 235 -5.70 -2.63 -1.58
CA LYS A 235 -6.44 -2.10 -2.74
C LYS A 235 -7.59 -3.04 -3.12
N THR A 236 -7.33 -4.33 -3.24
CA THR A 236 -8.35 -5.35 -3.55
C THR A 236 -9.45 -5.38 -2.50
N ALA A 237 -9.10 -5.34 -1.22
CA ALA A 237 -10.07 -5.31 -0.12
C ALA A 237 -10.91 -4.03 -0.12
N THR A 238 -10.34 -2.90 -0.56
CA THR A 238 -11.10 -1.64 -0.74
C THR A 238 -12.14 -1.78 -1.85
N VAL A 239 -11.76 -2.35 -3.00
CA VAL A 239 -12.68 -2.62 -4.11
C VAL A 239 -13.77 -3.61 -3.68
N ALA A 240 -13.41 -4.69 -2.99
CA ALA A 240 -14.35 -5.71 -2.51
C ALA A 240 -15.37 -5.12 -1.52
N ARG A 241 -14.93 -4.23 -0.62
CA ARG A 241 -15.84 -3.49 0.27
C ARG A 241 -16.82 -2.64 -0.52
N ASP A 242 -16.35 -1.86 -1.48
CA ASP A 242 -17.21 -0.98 -2.26
C ASP A 242 -18.22 -1.77 -3.10
N GLU A 243 -17.83 -2.94 -3.60
CA GLU A 243 -18.72 -3.89 -4.26
C GLU A 243 -19.77 -4.47 -3.32
N ALA A 244 -19.36 -4.90 -2.12
CA ALA A 244 -20.27 -5.48 -1.14
C ALA A 244 -21.31 -4.46 -0.65
N ILE A 245 -20.91 -3.21 -0.41
CA ILE A 245 -21.83 -2.12 -0.04
C ILE A 245 -22.80 -1.82 -1.19
N ARG A 246 -22.33 -1.80 -2.45
CA ARG A 246 -23.20 -1.60 -3.61
C ARG A 246 -24.20 -2.73 -3.77
N THR A 247 -23.74 -3.97 -3.64
CA THR A 247 -24.58 -5.18 -3.68
C THR A 247 -25.65 -5.12 -2.60
N LEU A 248 -25.28 -4.74 -1.37
CA LEU A 248 -26.22 -4.56 -0.28
C LEU A 248 -27.27 -3.48 -0.59
N ARG A 249 -26.87 -2.32 -1.14
CA ARG A 249 -27.81 -1.27 -1.56
C ARG A 249 -28.83 -1.77 -2.57
N VAL A 250 -28.38 -2.50 -3.58
CA VAL A 250 -29.27 -3.11 -4.58
C VAL A 250 -30.19 -4.16 -3.93
N ALA A 251 -29.66 -5.00 -3.04
CA ALA A 251 -30.43 -6.04 -2.37
C ALA A 251 -31.51 -5.48 -1.42
N MET A 252 -31.24 -4.34 -0.77
CA MET A 252 -32.13 -3.68 0.19
C MET A 252 -33.21 -2.82 -0.45
N HIS A 253 -33.00 -2.35 -1.69
CA HIS A 253 -33.95 -1.47 -2.36
C HIS A 253 -35.37 -2.07 -2.46
N PRO A 254 -35.56 -3.33 -2.91
CA PRO A 254 -36.90 -3.94 -2.96
C PRO A 254 -37.56 -4.05 -1.59
N LEU A 255 -36.79 -4.31 -0.53
CA LEU A 255 -37.33 -4.36 0.83
C LEU A 255 -37.84 -2.98 1.27
N THR A 256 -37.09 -1.93 0.97
CA THR A 256 -37.46 -0.55 1.28
C THR A 256 -38.76 -0.16 0.60
N VAL A 257 -38.86 -0.47 -0.71
CA VAL A 257 -40.07 -0.21 -1.50
C VAL A 257 -41.27 -0.99 -0.95
N ALA A 258 -41.11 -2.27 -0.59
CA ALA A 258 -42.20 -3.09 -0.06
C ALA A 258 -42.72 -2.53 1.27
N VAL A 259 -41.81 -2.18 2.19
CA VAL A 259 -42.17 -1.58 3.48
C VAL A 259 -42.90 -0.25 3.29
N GLU A 260 -42.36 0.65 2.48
CA GLU A 260 -43.00 1.94 2.20
C GLU A 260 -44.38 1.78 1.55
N THR A 261 -44.52 0.82 0.65
CA THR A 261 -45.80 0.52 -0.03
C THR A 261 -46.85 0.06 0.97
N VAL A 262 -46.50 -0.84 1.89
CA VAL A 262 -47.41 -1.31 2.95
C VAL A 262 -47.80 -0.18 3.89
N LEU A 263 -46.83 0.61 4.37
CA LEU A 263 -47.09 1.73 5.30
C LEU A 263 -47.93 2.84 4.66
N ARG A 264 -47.75 3.10 3.35
CA ARG A 264 -48.58 4.06 2.61
C ARG A 264 -50.02 3.57 2.44
N ARG A 265 -50.19 2.27 2.19
CA ARG A 265 -51.52 1.66 2.01
C ARG A 265 -52.28 1.52 3.34
N TYR A 266 -51.56 1.31 4.44
CA TYR A 266 -52.13 1.11 5.77
C TYR A 266 -51.48 2.07 6.78
N PRO A 267 -51.86 3.36 6.78
CA PRO A 267 -51.21 4.40 7.59
C PRO A 267 -51.45 4.26 9.10
N THR A 268 -52.39 3.41 9.51
CA THR A 268 -52.67 3.09 10.92
C THR A 268 -51.70 2.08 11.52
N LEU A 269 -50.83 1.46 10.71
CA LEU A 269 -49.82 0.52 11.20
C LEU A 269 -48.70 1.26 11.91
N VAL A 270 -48.27 0.70 13.05
CA VAL A 270 -47.09 1.19 13.77
C VAL A 270 -45.86 0.92 12.91
N ARG A 271 -45.10 1.98 12.62
CA ARG A 271 -43.83 1.86 11.90
C ARG A 271 -42.85 1.07 12.78
N PRO A 272 -42.21 0.00 12.26
CA PRO A 272 -41.22 -0.72 13.03
C PRO A 272 -40.07 0.20 13.45
N VAL A 273 -39.55 -0.01 14.65
CA VAL A 273 -38.43 0.76 15.20
C VAL A 273 -37.20 0.55 14.33
N GLY A 274 -36.61 1.62 13.77
CA GLY A 274 -35.46 1.52 12.85
C GLY A 274 -35.77 1.80 11.38
N LEU A 275 -37.02 2.11 11.03
CA LEU A 275 -37.47 2.55 9.69
C LEU A 275 -37.75 4.05 9.59
#